data_AF-A0A8J4CSB9-F1
#
_entry.id   AF-A0A8J4CSB9-F1
#
_cell.length_a   1.000
_cell.length_b   1.000
_cell.length_c   1.000
_cell.angle_alpha   90.00
_cell.angle_beta   90.00
_cell.angle_gamma   90.00
#
_symmetry.space_group_name_H-M   'P 1'
#
loop_
_entity.id
_entity.type
_entity.pdbx_description
1 polymer ?
#
loop_
_entity_poly.entity_id
_entity_poly.type
_entity_poly.pdbx_seq_one_letter_code
_entity_poly.pdbx_strand_id
1 'polypeptide(L)'
;MLMRLGVARPLEARKFIVFSRQYLGNTEKEVIELWKSVMKHIELTPEQMREIVELKRMFLTKIEPIMDERKHLNISIQTNLPHDTFHTKSSISYIKAHEAVSKLRDNLRSEQHVVLEFAIAVFRGVFRPAQMAALLVRCYPAVPDALGIASALATELGEPDSPATQQLTIQLGGYAVPSSGASGAGGSGNAGLLAIHPSLMPIDANVGVGQQLLQQQQAAAQQLLEQQHLPQPTSLAASGGPLLGLPQPLQPQPQQAALQQQLQQQQLQYQQQHAVQQMLQLQQQLQLQQQQQQQQLQLQQQQQQQQQLQQQMQQQQQHQSFFTTLMATSGSLDMPGLGLLPAQEMRARSGSVSGSSAATPALGSVPQ
;
A
#
# COMPACT_ATOMS: atom_id res chain seq x y z
N MET A 1 8.53 -16.12 19.10
CA MET A 1 9.66 -15.91 18.17
C MET A 1 9.33 -14.87 17.09
N LEU A 2 8.20 -14.99 16.38
CA LEU A 2 7.81 -14.06 15.30
C LEU A 2 7.73 -12.58 15.71
N MET A 3 7.19 -12.25 16.89
CA MET A 3 7.17 -10.85 17.36
C MET A 3 8.58 -10.26 17.60
N ARG A 4 9.56 -11.08 18.03
CA ARG A 4 10.96 -10.62 18.16
C ARG A 4 11.62 -10.45 16.79
N LEU A 5 11.32 -11.34 15.84
CA LEU A 5 11.80 -11.23 14.46
C LEU A 5 11.22 -10.00 13.76
N GLY A 6 9.94 -9.68 13.99
CA GLY A 6 9.32 -8.48 13.41
C GLY A 6 10.00 -7.18 13.85
N VAL A 7 10.51 -7.10 15.09
CA VAL A 7 11.23 -5.94 15.60
C VAL A 7 12.70 -5.94 15.14
N ALA A 8 13.38 -7.08 15.20
CA ALA A 8 14.81 -7.16 14.88
C ALA A 8 15.10 -7.18 13.37
N ARG A 9 14.19 -7.75 12.57
CA ARG A 9 14.33 -8.07 11.15
C ARG A 9 13.00 -7.94 10.41
N PRO A 10 12.45 -6.72 10.29
CA PRO A 10 11.10 -6.49 9.75
C PRO A 10 10.95 -6.92 8.28
N LEU A 11 12.01 -6.82 7.48
CA LEU A 11 11.99 -7.21 6.06
C LEU A 11 11.92 -8.73 5.89
N GLU A 12 12.69 -9.47 6.67
CA GLU A 12 12.69 -10.93 6.70
C GLU A 12 11.36 -11.46 7.23
N ALA A 13 10.82 -10.85 8.28
CA ALA A 13 9.49 -11.17 8.79
C ALA A 13 8.42 -10.95 7.72
N ARG A 14 8.48 -9.84 6.97
CA ARG A 14 7.56 -9.58 5.86
C ARG A 14 7.72 -10.61 4.74
N LYS A 15 8.94 -10.94 4.31
CA LYS A 15 9.19 -11.99 3.31
C LYS A 15 8.62 -13.33 3.75
N PHE A 16 8.83 -13.69 5.01
CA PHE A 16 8.30 -14.92 5.59
C PHE A 16 6.76 -14.93 5.57
N ILE A 17 6.11 -13.84 5.99
CA ILE A 17 4.63 -13.74 5.96
C ILE A 17 4.10 -13.86 4.52
N VAL A 18 4.72 -13.18 3.56
CA VAL A 18 4.33 -13.24 2.14
C VAL A 18 4.52 -14.66 1.59
N PHE A 19 5.62 -15.32 1.95
CA PHE A 19 5.90 -16.69 1.55
C PHE A 19 4.92 -17.68 2.19
N SER A 20 4.65 -17.55 3.48
CA SER A 20 3.70 -18.40 4.20
C SER A 20 2.27 -18.27 3.68
N ARG A 21 1.87 -17.10 3.14
CA ARG A 21 0.57 -16.91 2.50
C ARG A 21 0.37 -17.80 1.26
N GLN A 22 1.44 -18.21 0.59
CA GLN A 22 1.36 -19.10 -0.57
C GLN A 22 0.83 -20.50 -0.20
N TYR A 23 0.88 -20.86 1.09
CA TYR A 23 0.43 -22.16 1.58
C TYR A 23 -0.99 -22.16 2.14
N LEU A 24 -1.65 -21.01 2.24
CA LEU A 24 -3.00 -20.92 2.80
C LEU A 24 -4.08 -21.45 1.83
N GLY A 25 -3.73 -21.72 0.57
CA GLY A 25 -4.66 -22.09 -0.50
C GLY A 25 -4.88 -20.92 -1.47
N ASN A 26 -5.36 -21.23 -2.67
CA ASN A 26 -5.67 -20.22 -3.69
C ASN A 26 -7.10 -19.70 -3.54
N THR A 27 -7.96 -20.51 -2.93
CA THR A 27 -9.34 -20.15 -2.66
C THR A 27 -9.56 -19.98 -1.18
N GLU A 28 -10.45 -19.09 -0.83
CA GLU A 28 -10.86 -18.90 0.55
C GLU A 28 -11.40 -20.18 1.18
N LYS A 29 -12.17 -20.98 0.43
CA LYS A 29 -12.73 -22.23 0.92
C LYS A 29 -11.61 -23.17 1.41
N GLU A 30 -10.51 -23.27 0.68
CA GLU A 30 -9.34 -24.05 1.09
C GLU A 30 -8.73 -23.53 2.39
N VAL A 31 -8.68 -22.20 2.56
CA VAL A 31 -8.14 -21.58 3.77
C VAL A 31 -9.01 -21.88 4.99
N ILE A 32 -10.33 -21.80 4.84
CA ILE A 32 -11.28 -22.15 5.91
C ILE A 32 -11.15 -23.63 6.27
N GLU A 33 -11.09 -24.51 5.27
CA GLU A 33 -10.94 -25.95 5.51
C GLU A 33 -9.58 -26.30 6.15
N LEU A 34 -8.51 -25.58 5.79
CA LEU A 34 -7.22 -25.66 6.46
C LEU A 34 -7.36 -25.32 7.94
N TRP A 35 -7.94 -24.16 8.28
CA TRP A 35 -8.09 -23.75 9.67
C TRP A 35 -9.01 -24.67 10.46
N LYS A 36 -10.11 -25.16 9.88
CA LYS A 36 -10.96 -26.19 10.48
C LYS A 36 -10.17 -27.47 10.77
N SER A 37 -9.35 -27.93 9.83
CA SER A 37 -8.50 -29.12 10.02
C SER A 37 -7.51 -28.91 11.16
N VAL A 38 -6.85 -27.75 11.23
CA VAL A 38 -5.91 -27.41 12.31
C VAL A 38 -6.63 -27.36 13.67
N MET A 39 -7.83 -26.75 13.74
CA MET A 39 -8.61 -26.64 14.98
C MET A 39 -9.03 -28.01 15.53
N LYS A 40 -9.39 -28.97 14.66
CA LYS A 40 -9.71 -30.34 15.07
C LYS A 40 -8.56 -31.04 15.80
N HIS A 41 -7.31 -30.66 15.54
CA HIS A 41 -6.13 -31.25 16.17
C HIS A 41 -5.68 -30.56 17.46
N ILE A 42 -6.18 -29.37 17.75
CA ILE A 42 -5.80 -28.58 18.93
C ILE A 42 -6.72 -28.88 20.13
N GLU A 43 -7.87 -29.54 19.89
CA GLU A 43 -8.83 -29.92 20.92
C GLU A 43 -9.29 -28.72 21.76
N LEU A 44 -9.88 -27.72 21.09
CA LEU A 44 -10.47 -26.57 21.76
C LEU A 44 -11.76 -26.99 22.49
N THR A 45 -11.96 -26.46 23.70
CA THR A 45 -13.24 -26.67 24.38
C THR A 45 -14.34 -25.82 23.72
N PRO A 46 -15.62 -26.23 23.80
CA PRO A 46 -16.72 -25.45 23.23
C PRO A 46 -16.77 -24.01 23.76
N GLU A 47 -16.37 -23.78 25.01
CA GLU A 47 -16.29 -22.47 25.64
C GLU A 47 -15.19 -21.61 24.99
N GLN A 48 -14.00 -22.18 24.76
CA GLN A 48 -12.92 -21.49 24.06
C GLN A 48 -13.33 -21.11 22.63
N MET A 49 -14.04 -22.00 21.92
CA MET A 49 -14.54 -21.71 20.57
C MET A 49 -15.50 -20.51 20.56
N ARG A 50 -16.47 -20.49 21.49
CA ARG A 50 -17.39 -19.34 21.65
C ARG A 50 -16.65 -18.06 22.02
N GLU A 51 -15.68 -18.13 22.92
CA GLU A 51 -14.88 -16.99 23.34
C GLU A 51 -14.09 -16.39 22.15
N ILE A 52 -13.50 -17.21 21.29
CA ILE A 52 -12.79 -16.73 20.09
C ILE A 52 -13.74 -16.03 19.12
N VAL A 53 -14.94 -16.58 18.90
CA VAL A 53 -15.95 -15.96 18.03
C VAL A 53 -16.44 -14.63 18.62
N GLU A 54 -16.60 -14.55 19.94
CA GLU A 54 -16.95 -13.29 20.61
C GLU A 54 -15.83 -12.25 20.52
N LEU A 55 -14.57 -12.65 20.71
CA LEU A 55 -13.40 -11.78 20.49
C LEU A 55 -13.37 -11.23 19.05
N LYS A 56 -13.74 -12.06 18.06
CA LYS A 56 -13.85 -11.62 16.66
C LYS A 56 -14.94 -10.57 16.49
N ARG A 57 -16.13 -10.73 17.08
CA ARG A 57 -17.19 -9.71 17.03
C ARG A 57 -16.72 -8.38 17.60
N MET A 58 -16.12 -8.40 18.79
CA MET A 58 -15.59 -7.19 19.42
C MET A 58 -14.48 -6.53 18.58
N PHE A 59 -13.60 -7.33 17.98
CA PHE A 59 -12.57 -6.83 17.05
C PHE A 59 -13.18 -6.11 15.85
N LEU A 60 -14.18 -6.72 15.21
CA LEU A 60 -14.85 -6.15 14.05
C LEU A 60 -15.60 -4.86 14.39
N THR A 61 -16.27 -4.79 15.54
CA THR A 61 -16.90 -3.56 16.05
C THR A 61 -15.87 -2.44 16.26
N LYS A 62 -14.67 -2.76 16.75
CA LYS A 62 -13.60 -1.77 16.95
C LYS A 62 -12.96 -1.32 15.63
N ILE A 63 -12.81 -2.21 14.65
CA ILE A 63 -12.07 -1.94 13.41
C ILE A 63 -12.91 -1.20 12.36
N GLU A 64 -14.23 -1.39 12.38
CA GLU A 64 -15.18 -0.75 11.45
C GLU A 64 -15.04 0.79 11.40
N PRO A 65 -15.11 1.54 12.52
CA PRO A 65 -14.97 2.99 12.46
C PRO A 65 -13.58 3.45 11.99
N ILE A 66 -12.52 2.67 12.25
CA ILE A 66 -11.15 2.97 11.80
C ILE A 66 -11.06 2.86 10.28
N MET A 67 -11.66 1.81 9.70
CA MET A 67 -11.72 1.59 8.26
C MET A 67 -12.53 2.66 7.56
N ASP A 68 -13.66 3.08 8.13
CA ASP A 68 -14.47 4.15 7.57
C ASP A 68 -13.76 5.50 7.63
N GLU A 69 -13.12 5.85 8.75
CA GLU A 69 -12.30 7.06 8.84
C GLU A 69 -11.18 7.05 7.78
N ARG A 70 -10.52 5.91 7.56
CA ARG A 70 -9.49 5.77 6.51
C ARG A 70 -10.02 6.12 5.12
N LYS A 71 -11.21 5.65 4.76
CA LYS A 71 -11.84 5.99 3.47
C LYS A 71 -12.02 7.49 3.34
N HIS A 72 -12.54 8.15 4.37
CA HIS A 72 -12.73 9.61 4.39
C HIS A 72 -11.39 10.37 4.30
N LEU A 73 -10.36 9.91 5.01
CA LEU A 73 -9.02 10.50 4.96
C LEU A 73 -8.40 10.37 3.56
N ASN A 74 -8.53 9.22 2.90
CA ASN A 74 -8.04 9.04 1.53
C ASN A 74 -8.74 9.96 0.53
N ILE A 75 -10.07 10.10 0.63
CA ILE A 75 -10.82 11.07 -0.19
C ILE A 75 -10.32 12.49 0.09
N SER A 76 -10.18 12.87 1.37
CA SER A 76 -9.68 14.20 1.76
C SER A 76 -8.29 14.49 1.20
N ILE A 77 -7.37 13.53 1.25
CA ILE A 77 -6.03 13.66 0.67
C ILE A 77 -6.13 13.88 -0.85
N GLN A 78 -6.90 13.05 -1.55
CA GLN A 78 -7.09 13.15 -3.01
C GLN A 78 -7.71 14.49 -3.41
N THR A 79 -8.74 14.95 -2.70
CA THR A 79 -9.43 16.22 -3.00
C THR A 79 -8.56 17.46 -2.71
N ASN A 80 -7.65 17.39 -1.73
CA ASN A 80 -6.81 18.52 -1.33
C ASN A 80 -5.40 18.52 -1.96
N LEU A 81 -5.04 17.46 -2.70
CA LEU A 81 -3.80 17.44 -3.47
C LEU A 81 -3.87 18.50 -4.60
N PRO A 82 -2.85 19.34 -4.79
CA PRO A 82 -2.84 20.29 -5.91
C PRO A 82 -2.65 19.53 -7.23
N HIS A 83 -3.59 19.73 -8.17
CA HIS A 83 -3.54 19.11 -9.50
C HIS A 83 -2.83 20.00 -10.54
N ASP A 84 -2.73 21.31 -10.29
CA ASP A 84 -2.14 22.28 -11.21
C ASP A 84 -0.89 22.98 -10.62
N THR A 85 0.07 23.29 -11.48
CA THR A 85 1.36 23.93 -11.18
C THR A 85 1.29 25.43 -10.85
N PHE A 86 0.12 26.00 -10.51
CA PHE A 86 0.00 27.43 -10.18
C PHE A 86 -0.08 27.67 -8.67
N HIS A 87 0.96 28.32 -8.13
CA HIS A 87 1.45 28.06 -6.77
C HIS A 87 0.93 28.95 -5.62
N THR A 88 0.08 29.95 -5.81
CA THR A 88 -0.24 30.89 -4.70
C THR A 88 -1.59 30.68 -4.02
N LYS A 89 -2.62 30.14 -4.69
CA LYS A 89 -3.88 29.74 -4.04
C LYS A 89 -3.84 28.30 -3.47
N SER A 90 -2.68 27.65 -3.56
CA SER A 90 -2.47 26.21 -3.32
C SER A 90 -2.02 25.86 -1.90
N SER A 91 -1.55 26.84 -1.11
CA SER A 91 -0.98 26.59 0.22
C SER A 91 -1.99 26.02 1.22
N ILE A 92 -3.23 26.51 1.22
CA ILE A 92 -4.29 26.04 2.12
C ILE A 92 -4.64 24.57 1.83
N SER A 93 -4.77 24.19 0.56
CA SER A 93 -5.04 22.80 0.18
C SER A 93 -3.88 21.89 0.59
N TYR A 94 -2.64 22.35 0.43
CA TYR A 94 -1.46 21.60 0.87
C TYR A 94 -1.45 21.36 2.39
N ILE A 95 -1.80 22.38 3.19
CA ILE A 95 -1.92 22.26 4.65
C ILE A 95 -3.00 21.21 5.00
N LYS A 96 -4.18 21.28 4.38
CA LYS A 96 -5.26 20.31 4.61
C LYS A 96 -4.87 18.87 4.22
N ALA A 97 -4.20 18.69 3.08
CA ALA A 97 -3.70 17.40 2.66
C ALA A 97 -2.69 16.85 3.68
N HIS A 98 -1.77 17.69 4.17
CA HIS A 98 -0.78 17.29 5.17
C HIS A 98 -1.41 16.93 6.53
N GLU A 99 -2.42 17.67 6.97
CA GLU A 99 -3.22 17.32 8.15
C GLU A 99 -3.93 15.97 7.99
N ALA A 100 -4.53 15.72 6.82
CA ALA A 100 -5.19 14.45 6.52
C ALA A 100 -4.19 13.27 6.49
N VAL A 101 -2.99 13.46 5.92
CA VAL A 101 -1.90 12.47 5.97
C VAL A 101 -1.45 12.20 7.41
N SER A 102 -1.35 13.24 8.24
CA SER A 102 -0.98 13.09 9.65
C SER A 102 -2.01 12.26 10.42
N LYS A 103 -3.31 12.54 10.21
CA LYS A 103 -4.41 11.74 10.76
C LYS A 103 -4.41 10.30 10.23
N LEU A 104 -4.11 10.09 8.95
CA LEU A 104 -4.02 8.74 8.37
C LEU A 104 -2.93 7.91 9.04
N ARG A 105 -1.77 8.51 9.37
CA ARG A 105 -0.72 7.83 10.12
C ARG A 105 -1.20 7.39 11.50
N ASP A 106 -1.94 8.23 12.21
CA ASP A 106 -2.47 7.88 13.53
C ASP A 106 -3.59 6.84 13.43
N ASN A 107 -4.44 6.91 12.40
CA ASN A 107 -5.44 5.87 12.07
C ASN A 107 -4.79 4.50 11.82
N LEU A 108 -3.69 4.43 11.05
CA LEU A 108 -2.94 3.19 10.80
C LEU A 108 -2.30 2.63 12.08
N ARG A 109 -1.87 3.49 13.01
CA ARG A 109 -1.38 3.03 14.33
C ARG A 109 -2.51 2.44 15.16
N SER A 110 -3.69 3.07 15.16
CA SER A 110 -4.88 2.56 15.85
C SER A 110 -5.34 1.21 15.28
N GLU A 111 -5.36 1.04 13.95
CA GLU A 111 -5.62 -0.25 13.30
C GLU A 111 -4.63 -1.32 13.80
N GLN A 112 -3.33 -1.04 13.69
CA GLN A 112 -2.30 -2.00 14.10
C GLN A 112 -2.44 -2.38 15.58
N HIS A 113 -2.79 -1.41 16.43
CA HIS A 113 -3.03 -1.64 17.85
C HIS A 113 -4.19 -2.60 18.08
N VAL A 114 -5.36 -2.36 17.45
CA VAL A 114 -6.55 -3.20 17.58
C VAL A 114 -6.30 -4.62 17.02
N VAL A 115 -5.58 -4.74 15.90
CA VAL A 115 -5.18 -6.03 15.32
C VAL A 115 -4.28 -6.82 16.28
N LEU A 116 -3.29 -6.16 16.90
CA LEU A 116 -2.40 -6.80 17.87
C LEU A 116 -3.14 -7.18 19.16
N GLU A 117 -4.03 -6.31 19.66
CA GLU A 117 -4.88 -6.57 20.83
C GLU A 117 -5.71 -7.85 20.62
N PHE A 118 -6.38 -7.96 19.47
CA PHE A 118 -7.15 -9.14 19.09
C PHE A 118 -6.28 -10.40 19.00
N ALA A 119 -5.16 -10.34 18.28
CA ALA A 119 -4.27 -11.49 18.14
C ALA A 119 -3.70 -11.96 19.50
N ILE A 120 -3.37 -11.02 20.39
CA ILE A 120 -2.90 -11.33 21.75
C ILE A 120 -4.02 -11.97 22.58
N ALA A 121 -5.24 -11.43 22.53
CA ALA A 121 -6.38 -11.98 23.25
C ALA A 121 -6.65 -13.44 22.83
N VAL A 122 -6.64 -13.74 21.53
CA VAL A 122 -6.84 -15.10 21.04
C VAL A 122 -5.67 -16.02 21.44
N PHE A 123 -4.44 -15.65 21.07
CA PHE A 123 -3.29 -16.54 21.19
C PHE A 123 -2.74 -16.67 22.62
N ARG A 124 -2.87 -15.65 23.46
CA ARG A 124 -2.37 -15.67 24.84
C ARG A 124 -3.47 -15.71 25.88
N GLY A 125 -4.67 -15.21 25.56
CA GLY A 125 -5.81 -15.24 26.46
C GLY A 125 -6.56 -16.57 26.41
N VAL A 126 -6.91 -17.05 25.21
CA VAL A 126 -7.75 -18.25 25.07
C VAL A 126 -6.93 -19.55 25.03
N PHE A 127 -5.86 -19.59 24.22
CA PHE A 127 -5.09 -20.83 24.04
C PHE A 127 -4.18 -21.15 25.22
N ARG A 128 -4.24 -22.41 25.67
CA ARG A 128 -3.28 -22.95 26.63
C ARG A 128 -1.90 -23.11 25.98
N PRO A 129 -0.79 -23.09 26.73
CA PRO A 129 0.54 -23.26 26.17
C PRO A 129 0.73 -24.53 25.32
N ALA A 130 0.12 -25.65 25.72
CA ALA A 130 0.15 -26.90 24.95
C ALA A 130 -0.61 -26.80 23.62
N GLN A 131 -1.79 -26.14 23.64
CA GLN A 131 -2.60 -25.88 22.45
C GLN A 131 -1.86 -24.95 21.47
N MET A 132 -1.17 -23.94 21.99
CA MET A 132 -0.32 -23.05 21.18
C MET A 132 0.84 -23.81 20.50
N ALA A 133 1.50 -24.71 21.23
CA ALA A 133 2.55 -25.54 20.66
C ALA A 133 2.00 -26.46 19.55
N ALA A 134 0.86 -27.10 19.79
CA ALA A 134 0.18 -27.92 18.78
C ALA A 134 -0.20 -27.08 17.54
N LEU A 135 -0.75 -25.88 17.72
CA LEU A 135 -1.07 -24.95 16.64
C LEU A 135 0.14 -24.66 15.77
N LEU A 136 1.28 -24.28 16.37
CA LEU A 136 2.50 -23.94 15.64
C LEU A 136 3.06 -25.12 14.83
N VAL A 137 2.94 -26.33 15.35
CA VAL A 137 3.39 -27.54 14.64
C VAL A 137 2.42 -27.87 13.50
N ARG A 138 1.11 -27.78 13.75
CA ARG A 138 0.06 -28.17 12.79
C ARG A 138 -0.13 -27.17 11.67
N CYS A 139 0.16 -25.89 11.89
CA CYS A 139 0.02 -24.87 10.86
C CYS A 139 1.23 -24.79 9.92
N TYR A 140 2.35 -25.44 10.22
CA TYR A 140 3.54 -25.37 9.36
C TYR A 140 3.23 -25.92 7.96
N PRO A 141 3.57 -25.20 6.86
CA PRO A 141 4.45 -24.02 6.77
C PRO A 141 3.76 -22.64 6.85
N ALA A 142 2.44 -22.60 7.08
CA ALA A 142 1.69 -21.37 7.25
C ALA A 142 1.93 -20.72 8.63
N VAL A 143 1.69 -19.40 8.71
CA VAL A 143 1.70 -18.65 9.96
C VAL A 143 0.28 -18.68 10.55
N PRO A 144 0.11 -18.93 11.87
CA PRO A 144 -1.20 -18.85 12.51
C PRO A 144 -1.87 -17.50 12.25
N ASP A 145 -3.09 -17.54 11.74
CA ASP A 145 -3.93 -16.37 11.49
C ASP A 145 -5.12 -16.36 12.45
N ALA A 146 -5.09 -15.45 13.44
CA ALA A 146 -6.15 -15.37 14.46
C ALA A 146 -7.53 -15.10 13.83
N LEU A 147 -7.59 -14.26 12.79
CA LEU A 147 -8.85 -13.91 12.13
C LEU A 147 -9.36 -15.07 11.29
N GLY A 148 -8.48 -15.72 10.53
CA GLY A 148 -8.82 -16.93 9.77
C GLY A 148 -9.33 -18.07 10.65
N ILE A 149 -8.70 -18.29 11.81
CA ILE A 149 -9.15 -19.27 12.81
C ILE A 149 -10.53 -18.90 13.34
N ALA A 150 -10.75 -17.64 13.74
CA ALA A 150 -12.04 -17.21 14.27
C ALA A 150 -13.17 -17.30 13.22
N SER A 151 -12.88 -17.02 11.95
CA SER A 151 -13.85 -17.20 10.85
C SER A 151 -14.21 -18.66 10.60
N ALA A 152 -13.22 -19.57 10.65
CA ALA A 152 -13.47 -21.00 10.55
C ALA A 152 -14.38 -21.52 11.68
N LEU A 153 -14.12 -21.07 12.92
CA LEU A 153 -14.92 -21.42 14.09
C LEU A 153 -16.34 -20.84 14.03
N ALA A 154 -16.51 -19.59 13.60
CA ALA A 154 -17.83 -18.98 13.43
C ALA A 154 -18.70 -19.76 12.42
N THR A 155 -18.08 -20.22 11.34
CA THR A 155 -18.74 -21.08 10.34
C THR A 155 -19.15 -22.43 10.93
N GLU A 156 -18.30 -23.03 11.76
CA GLU A 156 -18.57 -24.31 12.43
C GLU A 156 -19.68 -24.21 13.48
N LEU A 157 -19.78 -23.08 14.18
CA LEU A 157 -20.86 -22.81 15.14
C LEU A 157 -22.17 -22.38 14.50
N GLY A 158 -22.23 -22.24 13.17
CA GLY A 158 -23.44 -21.83 12.45
C GLY A 158 -23.79 -20.35 12.63
N GLU A 159 -22.80 -19.52 12.97
CA GLU A 159 -22.93 -18.07 13.10
C GLU A 159 -22.20 -17.40 11.94
N PRO A 160 -22.74 -17.45 10.71
CA PRO A 160 -22.07 -16.86 9.55
C PRO A 160 -21.93 -15.35 9.71
N ASP A 161 -20.81 -14.83 9.21
CA ASP A 161 -20.56 -13.40 9.20
C ASP A 161 -21.63 -12.65 8.42
N SER A 162 -22.05 -11.49 8.94
CA SER A 162 -22.89 -10.56 8.20
C SER A 162 -22.17 -10.12 6.91
N PRO A 163 -22.87 -9.76 5.83
CA PRO A 163 -22.22 -9.33 4.58
C PRO A 163 -21.29 -8.11 4.78
N ALA A 164 -21.60 -7.21 5.72
CA ALA A 164 -20.72 -6.10 6.08
C ALA A 164 -19.43 -6.59 6.74
N THR A 165 -19.55 -7.54 7.67
CA THR A 165 -18.43 -8.19 8.34
C THR A 165 -17.54 -8.97 7.35
N GLN A 166 -18.14 -9.61 6.36
CA GLN A 166 -17.43 -10.30 5.29
C GLN A 166 -16.56 -9.31 4.50
N GLN A 167 -17.10 -8.16 4.10
CA GLN A 167 -16.34 -7.13 3.39
C GLN A 167 -15.19 -6.58 4.23
N LEU A 168 -15.41 -6.33 5.53
CA LEU A 168 -14.35 -5.90 6.44
C LEU A 168 -13.25 -6.96 6.58
N THR A 169 -13.64 -8.22 6.71
CA THR A 169 -12.70 -9.35 6.79
C THR A 169 -11.85 -9.42 5.53
N ILE A 170 -12.43 -9.27 4.34
CA ILE A 170 -11.69 -9.21 3.06
C ILE A 170 -10.72 -8.03 3.04
N GLN A 171 -11.14 -6.84 3.47
CA GLN A 171 -10.30 -5.63 3.46
C GLN A 171 -9.09 -5.76 4.40
N LEU A 172 -9.26 -6.43 5.53
CA LEU A 172 -8.20 -6.73 6.49
C LEU A 172 -7.29 -7.88 6.03
N GLY A 173 -7.52 -8.41 4.83
CA GLY A 173 -6.75 -9.52 4.27
C GLY A 173 -7.12 -10.87 4.86
N GLY A 174 -8.27 -10.97 5.54
CA GLY A 174 -8.91 -12.22 5.92
C GLY A 174 -9.75 -12.81 4.78
N TYR A 175 -10.32 -13.98 5.05
CA TYR A 175 -11.12 -14.77 4.12
C TYR A 175 -12.59 -14.67 4.57
N ALA A 176 -13.50 -14.23 3.69
CA ALA A 176 -14.93 -14.09 4.02
C ALA A 176 -15.89 -15.08 3.31
N VAL A 177 -16.50 -15.97 4.10
CA VAL A 177 -17.17 -17.17 3.55
C VAL A 177 -18.32 -16.76 2.65
N PRO A 178 -18.36 -17.17 1.36
CA PRO A 178 -19.54 -16.95 0.54
C PRO A 178 -20.70 -17.73 1.17
N SER A 179 -21.73 -16.99 1.60
CA SER A 179 -22.97 -17.61 2.12
C SER A 179 -23.54 -18.51 1.03
N SER A 180 -23.46 -19.83 1.22
CA SER A 180 -23.94 -20.85 0.28
C SER A 180 -25.47 -20.97 0.25
N GLY A 181 -26.19 -19.85 0.41
CA GLY A 181 -27.64 -19.80 0.54
C GLY A 181 -28.28 -18.58 -0.12
N ALA A 182 -28.11 -18.41 -1.44
CA ALA A 182 -29.04 -17.67 -2.29
C ALA A 182 -28.74 -17.95 -3.78
N SER A 183 -29.46 -18.91 -4.36
CA SER A 183 -29.45 -19.17 -5.81
C SER A 183 -30.11 -18.01 -6.56
N GLY A 184 -29.35 -16.97 -6.90
CA GLY A 184 -29.76 -15.86 -7.76
C GLY A 184 -28.96 -15.88 -9.05
N ALA A 185 -29.62 -16.19 -10.16
CA ALA A 185 -29.03 -16.29 -11.49
C ALA A 185 -28.60 -14.93 -12.06
N GLY A 186 -27.45 -14.89 -12.72
CA GLY A 186 -27.13 -13.91 -13.77
C GLY A 186 -26.19 -12.78 -13.37
N GLY A 187 -24.88 -13.01 -13.52
CA GLY A 187 -23.89 -11.95 -13.43
C GLY A 187 -22.46 -12.47 -13.60
N SER A 188 -22.07 -12.74 -14.84
CA SER A 188 -20.67 -13.06 -15.18
C SER A 188 -19.84 -11.79 -15.08
N GLY A 189 -19.43 -11.45 -13.86
CA GLY A 189 -18.47 -10.40 -13.54
C GLY A 189 -17.21 -11.06 -13.02
N ASN A 190 -16.14 -11.01 -13.82
CA ASN A 190 -14.83 -11.51 -13.50
C ASN A 190 -14.23 -10.68 -12.34
N ALA A 191 -14.55 -11.03 -11.09
CA ALA A 191 -14.05 -10.34 -9.90
C ALA A 191 -12.63 -10.83 -9.59
N GLY A 192 -11.67 -10.00 -9.96
CA GLY A 192 -10.24 -10.23 -9.81
C GLY A 192 -9.82 -10.57 -8.39
N LEU A 193 -9.13 -11.69 -8.28
CA LEU A 193 -8.50 -12.27 -7.09
C LEU A 193 -7.21 -11.50 -6.73
N LEU A 194 -7.31 -10.18 -6.52
CA LEU A 194 -6.22 -9.30 -6.09
C LEU A 194 -6.76 -8.23 -5.13
N ALA A 195 -7.20 -8.64 -3.95
CA ALA A 195 -7.24 -7.74 -2.79
C ALA A 195 -5.79 -7.52 -2.29
N ILE A 196 -4.97 -6.90 -3.13
CA ILE A 196 -3.71 -6.29 -2.72
C ILE A 196 -4.09 -4.95 -2.09
N HIS A 197 -3.69 -4.79 -0.83
CA HIS A 197 -3.82 -3.57 -0.05
C HIS A 197 -3.49 -2.31 -0.90
N PRO A 198 -4.35 -1.27 -0.98
CA PRO A 198 -4.12 -0.08 -1.81
C PRO A 198 -2.93 0.80 -1.38
N SER A 199 -2.19 0.41 -0.33
CA SER A 199 -0.91 1.03 0.04
C SER A 199 0.32 0.28 -0.50
N LEU A 200 0.12 -0.75 -1.33
CA LEU A 200 1.19 -1.46 -2.05
C LEU A 200 0.85 -1.47 -3.54
N MET A 201 1.04 -0.33 -4.19
CA MET A 201 1.34 -0.35 -5.63
C MET A 201 2.57 -1.24 -5.85
N PRO A 202 2.58 -2.12 -6.88
CA PRO A 202 3.80 -2.79 -7.28
C PRO A 202 4.77 -1.73 -7.80
N ILE A 203 5.82 -1.42 -7.02
CA ILE A 203 7.04 -0.83 -7.56
C ILE A 203 7.74 -1.97 -8.29
N ASP A 204 7.24 -2.30 -9.48
CA ASP A 204 7.98 -3.15 -10.40
C ASP A 204 9.02 -2.29 -11.13
N ALA A 205 10.25 -2.80 -11.11
CA ALA A 205 11.42 -2.37 -11.87
C ALA A 205 12.11 -1.05 -11.48
N ASN A 206 12.68 -0.97 -10.26
CA ASN A 206 13.98 -0.29 -10.10
C ASN A 206 14.82 -0.83 -8.92
N VAL A 207 15.13 -2.12 -8.95
CA VAL A 207 15.95 -2.79 -7.92
C VAL A 207 17.41 -2.26 -7.90
N GLY A 208 17.88 -1.60 -8.98
CA GLY A 208 19.25 -1.08 -9.06
C GLY A 208 19.52 0.14 -8.18
N VAL A 209 18.57 1.08 -8.08
CA VAL A 209 18.81 2.36 -7.37
C VAL A 209 18.84 2.17 -5.85
N GLY A 210 17.99 1.27 -5.32
CA GLY A 210 17.98 0.96 -3.89
C GLY A 210 19.25 0.27 -3.41
N GLN A 211 19.84 -0.61 -4.24
CA GLN A 211 21.08 -1.32 -3.90
C GLN A 211 22.29 -0.39 -3.91
N GLN A 212 22.33 0.56 -4.85
CA GLN A 212 23.40 1.56 -4.91
C GLN A 212 23.34 2.57 -3.76
N LEU A 213 22.13 2.98 -3.36
CA LEU A 213 21.94 3.86 -2.19
C LEU A 213 22.33 3.16 -0.87
N LEU A 214 22.01 1.86 -0.75
CA LEU A 214 22.36 1.08 0.44
C LEU A 214 23.87 0.82 0.54
N GLN A 215 24.54 0.56 -0.59
CA GLN A 215 25.99 0.37 -0.63
C GLN A 215 26.74 1.67 -0.34
N GLN A 216 26.22 2.82 -0.80
CA GLN A 216 26.81 4.12 -0.50
C GLN A 216 26.60 4.53 0.97
N GLN A 217 25.44 4.19 1.56
CA GLN A 217 25.20 4.43 2.99
C GLN A 217 26.13 3.57 3.88
N GLN A 218 26.45 2.35 3.47
CA GLN A 218 27.44 1.51 4.18
C GLN A 218 28.87 2.05 4.06
N ALA A 219 29.27 2.60 2.90
CA ALA A 219 30.59 3.20 2.74
C ALA A 219 30.76 4.46 3.62
N ALA A 220 29.72 5.30 3.73
CA ALA A 220 29.74 6.48 4.61
C ALA A 220 29.83 6.10 6.09
N ALA A 221 29.17 5.01 6.52
CA ALA A 221 29.25 4.52 7.90
C ALA A 221 30.64 3.98 8.27
N GLN A 222 31.36 3.36 7.32
CA GLN A 222 32.73 2.88 7.57
C GLN A 222 33.74 4.02 7.75
N GLN A 223 33.63 5.09 6.95
CA GLN A 223 34.50 6.26 7.10
C GLN A 223 34.31 6.98 8.45
N LEU A 224 33.11 6.94 9.02
CA LEU A 224 32.82 7.54 10.34
C LEU A 224 33.42 6.71 11.49
N LEU A 225 33.62 5.41 11.29
CA LEU A 225 34.25 4.51 12.27
C LEU A 225 35.78 4.61 12.25
N GLU A 226 36.41 4.90 11.10
CA GLU A 226 37.85 5.15 11.02
C GLU A 226 38.26 6.48 11.68
N GLN A 227 37.41 7.51 11.65
CA GLN A 227 37.73 8.79 12.31
C GLN A 227 37.64 8.75 13.85
N GLN A 228 37.05 7.71 14.46
CA GLN A 228 36.97 7.59 15.92
C GLN A 228 38.21 6.99 16.58
N HIS A 229 39.17 6.47 15.80
CA HIS A 229 40.41 5.91 16.33
C HIS A 229 41.53 6.96 16.38
N LEU A 230 41.38 8.00 17.20
CA LEU A 230 42.54 8.79 17.63
C LEU A 230 43.25 8.06 18.79
N PRO A 231 44.58 7.87 18.71
CA PRO A 231 45.34 7.24 19.79
C PRO A 231 45.25 8.11 21.04
N GLN A 232 44.74 7.54 22.13
CA GLN A 232 44.77 8.20 23.43
C GLN A 232 46.24 8.41 23.85
N PRO A 233 46.62 9.61 24.33
CA PRO A 233 47.96 9.85 24.84
C PRO A 233 48.17 8.98 26.08
N THR A 234 49.09 8.02 25.96
CA THR A 234 49.51 7.14 27.04
C THR A 234 50.18 8.00 28.12
N SER A 235 49.46 8.28 29.21
CA SER A 235 50.03 8.91 30.39
C SER A 235 50.97 7.91 31.06
N LEU A 236 52.27 8.13 30.87
CA LEU A 236 53.32 7.38 31.55
C LEU A 236 53.17 7.53 33.07
N ALA A 237 53.22 6.38 33.72
CA ALA A 237 53.09 6.18 35.16
C ALA A 237 54.09 7.01 35.98
N ALA A 238 53.60 7.62 37.05
CA ALA A 238 54.42 8.03 38.18
C ALA A 238 54.00 7.22 39.41
N SER A 239 54.90 6.32 39.81
CA SER A 239 54.84 5.49 40.99
C SER A 239 55.06 6.29 42.29
N GLY A 240 54.25 6.00 43.31
CA GLY A 240 54.70 5.95 44.70
C GLY A 240 54.52 7.20 45.56
N GLY A 241 53.66 7.10 46.57
CA GLY A 241 53.70 7.96 47.77
C GLY A 241 52.32 8.21 48.40
N PRO A 242 52.06 7.78 49.65
CA PRO A 242 50.89 8.21 50.39
C PRO A 242 51.24 9.46 51.19
N LEU A 243 50.65 10.60 50.88
CA LEU A 243 50.64 11.74 51.80
C LEU A 243 49.44 12.65 51.57
N LEU A 244 48.67 12.80 52.65
CA LEU A 244 47.54 13.71 52.83
C LEU A 244 47.88 15.14 52.41
N GLY A 245 47.15 15.68 51.43
CA GLY A 245 47.20 17.08 51.06
C GLY A 245 46.02 17.45 50.15
N LEU A 246 45.16 18.35 50.62
CA LEU A 246 44.00 18.88 49.91
C LEU A 246 44.42 19.51 48.56
N PRO A 247 43.84 19.10 47.42
CA PRO A 247 44.25 19.63 46.13
C PRO A 247 43.57 20.97 45.86
N GLN A 248 44.39 21.98 45.58
CA GLN A 248 43.97 23.27 45.05
C GLN A 248 43.57 23.10 43.58
N PRO A 249 42.41 23.61 43.12
CA PRO A 249 41.97 23.45 41.74
C PRO A 249 42.85 24.27 40.80
N LEU A 250 43.77 23.60 40.09
CA LEU A 250 44.55 24.16 39.00
C LEU A 250 43.61 24.66 37.90
N GLN A 251 43.66 25.96 37.63
CA GLN A 251 42.95 26.60 36.52
C GLN A 251 43.33 25.91 35.19
N PRO A 252 42.34 25.49 34.37
CA PRO A 252 42.62 24.88 33.08
C PRO A 252 43.33 25.88 32.16
N GLN A 253 44.48 25.48 31.62
CA GLN A 253 45.25 26.29 30.68
C GLN A 253 44.39 26.61 29.43
N PRO A 254 44.26 27.89 29.03
CA PRO A 254 43.39 28.30 27.91
C PRO A 254 43.79 27.73 26.54
N GLN A 255 45.01 27.18 26.43
CA GLN A 255 45.54 26.64 25.19
C GLN A 255 44.89 25.31 24.77
N GLN A 256 44.37 24.53 25.72
CA GLN A 256 43.71 23.25 25.43
C GLN A 256 42.27 23.46 24.92
N ALA A 257 41.59 24.51 25.40
CA ALA A 257 40.24 24.87 24.94
C ALA A 257 40.24 25.36 23.48
N ALA A 258 41.27 26.11 23.07
CA ALA A 258 41.40 26.59 21.70
C ALA A 258 41.55 25.43 20.69
N LEU A 259 42.35 24.41 21.04
CA LEU A 259 42.54 23.22 20.18
C LEU A 259 41.24 22.43 20.01
N GLN A 260 40.47 22.26 21.10
CA GLN A 260 39.20 21.54 21.06
C GLN A 260 38.14 22.30 20.24
N GLN A 261 38.11 23.63 20.33
CA GLN A 261 37.23 24.47 19.52
C GLN A 261 37.58 24.40 18.02
N GLN A 262 38.87 24.35 17.68
CA GLN A 262 39.32 24.20 16.30
C GLN A 262 38.92 22.84 15.71
N LEU A 263 39.04 21.76 16.48
CA LEU A 263 38.64 20.42 16.04
C LEU A 263 37.12 20.34 15.80
N GLN A 264 36.33 21.00 16.65
CA GLN A 264 34.88 21.05 16.49
C GLN A 264 34.45 21.83 15.25
N GLN A 265 35.10 22.95 14.94
CA GLN A 265 34.86 23.67 13.68
C GLN A 265 35.20 22.81 12.45
N GLN A 266 36.31 22.06 12.51
CA GLN A 266 36.70 21.17 11.41
C GLN A 266 35.66 20.05 11.18
N GLN A 267 35.14 19.43 12.25
CA GLN A 267 34.05 18.46 12.13
C GLN A 267 32.78 19.05 11.50
N LEU A 268 32.41 20.26 11.91
CA LEU A 268 31.23 20.93 11.36
C LEU A 268 31.38 21.21 9.86
N GLN A 269 32.56 21.66 9.45
CA GLN A 269 32.87 21.90 8.03
C GLN A 269 32.81 20.60 7.22
N TYR A 270 33.32 19.49 7.76
CA TYR A 270 33.27 18.19 7.10
C TYR A 270 31.82 17.69 6.94
N GLN A 271 30.99 17.85 7.98
CA GLN A 271 29.58 17.49 7.93
C GLN A 271 28.81 18.32 6.90
N GLN A 272 29.09 19.61 6.81
CA GLN A 272 28.47 20.49 5.82
C GLN A 272 28.86 20.08 4.38
N GLN A 273 30.13 19.73 4.15
CA GLN A 273 30.61 19.27 2.84
C GLN A 273 29.92 17.97 2.41
N HIS A 274 29.74 17.03 3.34
CA HIS A 274 29.04 15.78 3.08
C HIS A 274 27.55 16.00 2.76
N ALA A 275 26.88 16.93 3.48
CA ALA A 275 25.49 17.27 3.21
C ALA A 275 25.30 17.87 1.81
N VAL A 276 26.21 18.75 1.37
CA VAL A 276 26.20 19.33 0.02
C VAL A 276 26.40 18.25 -1.04
N GLN A 277 27.34 17.33 -0.82
CA GLN A 277 27.58 16.23 -1.76
C GLN A 277 26.36 15.31 -1.90
N GLN A 278 25.67 15.01 -0.79
CA GLN A 278 24.45 14.21 -0.80
C GLN A 278 23.31 14.93 -1.54
N MET A 279 23.15 16.24 -1.35
CA MET A 279 22.16 17.04 -2.07
C MET A 279 22.43 17.04 -3.58
N LEU A 280 23.69 17.20 -3.99
CA LEU A 280 24.08 17.22 -5.41
C LEU A 280 23.78 15.88 -6.08
N GLN A 281 24.02 14.77 -5.37
CA GLN A 281 23.72 13.44 -5.86
C GLN A 281 22.21 13.20 -6.02
N LEU A 282 21.41 13.67 -5.06
CA LEU A 282 19.95 13.59 -5.15
C LEU A 282 19.42 14.41 -6.34
N GLN A 283 19.98 15.60 -6.55
CA GLN A 283 19.62 16.46 -7.69
C GLN A 283 19.94 15.77 -9.03
N GLN A 284 21.11 15.15 -9.16
CA GLN A 284 21.49 14.41 -10.35
C GLN A 284 20.55 13.22 -10.62
N GLN A 285 20.16 12.50 -9.58
CA GLN A 285 19.22 11.39 -9.70
C GLN A 285 17.83 11.86 -10.16
N LEU A 286 17.35 12.99 -9.63
CA LEU A 286 16.07 13.59 -10.02
C LEU A 286 16.09 14.01 -11.50
N GLN A 287 17.22 14.56 -11.96
CA GLN A 287 17.40 14.99 -13.34
C GLN A 287 17.37 13.79 -14.31
N LEU A 288 18.03 12.68 -13.95
CA LEU A 288 17.99 11.42 -14.70
C LEU A 288 16.58 10.83 -14.79
N GLN A 289 15.83 10.86 -13.68
CA GLN A 289 14.45 10.39 -13.65
C GLN A 289 13.55 11.23 -14.57
N GLN A 290 13.71 12.55 -14.56
CA GLN A 290 12.94 13.44 -15.44
C GLN A 290 13.27 13.19 -16.92
N GLN A 291 14.54 12.93 -17.25
CA GLN A 291 14.95 12.59 -18.62
C GLN A 291 14.33 11.27 -19.11
N GLN A 292 14.30 10.23 -18.26
CA GLN A 292 13.64 8.97 -18.63
C GLN A 292 12.13 9.15 -18.86
N GLN A 293 11.47 9.97 -18.04
CA GLN A 293 10.05 10.23 -18.19
C GLN A 293 9.75 10.93 -19.53
N GLN A 294 10.56 11.92 -19.94
CA GLN A 294 10.41 12.55 -21.25
C GLN A 294 10.62 11.57 -22.40
N GLN A 295 11.59 10.66 -22.29
CA GLN A 295 11.85 9.66 -23.32
C GLN A 295 10.68 8.66 -23.47
N GLN A 296 10.06 8.24 -22.36
CA GLN A 296 8.85 7.42 -22.41
C GLN A 296 7.67 8.16 -23.06
N LEU A 297 7.49 9.44 -22.75
CA LEU A 297 6.43 10.25 -23.34
C LEU A 297 6.62 10.37 -24.87
N GLN A 298 7.85 10.56 -25.32
CA GLN A 298 8.18 10.66 -26.74
C GLN A 298 7.93 9.33 -27.48
N LEU A 299 8.29 8.20 -26.86
CA LEU A 299 7.99 6.86 -27.38
C LEU A 299 6.47 6.62 -27.49
N GLN A 300 5.72 7.01 -26.46
CA GLN A 300 4.26 6.88 -26.46
C GLN A 300 3.62 7.71 -27.59
N GLN A 301 4.08 8.95 -27.78
CA GLN A 301 3.60 9.83 -28.84
C GLN A 301 3.92 9.25 -30.24
N GLN A 302 5.11 8.68 -30.42
CA GLN A 302 5.49 8.01 -31.67
C GLN A 302 4.61 6.78 -31.95
N GLN A 303 4.30 5.98 -30.93
CA GLN A 303 3.39 4.83 -31.07
C GLN A 303 1.99 5.26 -31.50
N GLN A 304 1.49 6.34 -30.92
CA GLN A 304 0.16 6.88 -31.25
C GLN A 304 0.11 7.37 -32.70
N GLN A 305 1.19 8.00 -33.17
CA GLN A 305 1.30 8.46 -34.56
C GLN A 305 1.37 7.28 -35.54
N GLN A 306 2.07 6.20 -35.21
CA GLN A 306 2.06 4.97 -36.01
C GLN A 306 0.66 4.33 -36.08
N GLN A 307 -0.08 4.29 -34.97
CA GLN A 307 -1.46 3.77 -34.99
C GLN A 307 -2.39 4.60 -35.89
N GLN A 308 -2.26 5.94 -35.88
CA GLN A 308 -3.05 6.80 -36.77
C GLN A 308 -2.71 6.55 -38.25
N LEU A 309 -1.43 6.43 -38.59
CA LEU A 309 -0.99 6.08 -39.94
C LEU A 309 -1.52 4.71 -40.38
N GLN A 310 -1.52 3.72 -39.49
CA GLN A 310 -2.03 2.39 -39.78
C GLN A 310 -3.55 2.40 -40.00
N GLN A 311 -4.32 3.16 -39.21
CA GLN A 311 -5.75 3.37 -39.45
C GLN A 311 -6.03 4.08 -40.77
N GLN A 312 -5.23 5.09 -41.12
CA GLN A 312 -5.40 5.83 -42.36
C GLN A 312 -5.13 4.94 -43.59
N MET A 313 -4.08 4.11 -43.53
CA MET A 313 -3.82 3.09 -44.56
C MET A 313 -4.97 2.10 -44.69
N GLN A 314 -5.51 1.63 -43.55
CA GLN A 314 -6.62 0.66 -43.57
C GLN A 314 -7.89 1.27 -44.17
N GLN A 315 -8.19 2.54 -43.87
CA GLN A 315 -9.30 3.25 -44.53
C GLN A 315 -9.07 3.41 -46.03
N GLN A 316 -7.84 3.71 -46.48
CA GLN A 316 -7.55 3.86 -47.89
C GLN A 316 -7.67 2.51 -48.65
N GLN A 317 -7.27 1.40 -48.03
CA GLN A 317 -7.49 0.06 -48.57
C GLN A 317 -8.98 -0.28 -48.70
N GLN A 318 -9.80 0.07 -47.70
CA GLN A 318 -11.25 -0.14 -47.76
C GLN A 318 -11.90 0.69 -48.87
N HIS A 319 -11.42 1.92 -49.13
CA HIS A 319 -11.93 2.73 -50.24
C HIS A 319 -11.56 2.13 -51.61
N GLN A 320 -10.34 1.57 -51.77
CA GLN A 320 -9.95 0.90 -53.00
C GLN A 320 -10.69 -0.43 -53.24
N SER A 321 -10.91 -1.23 -52.20
CA SER A 321 -11.70 -2.45 -52.33
C SER A 321 -13.17 -2.15 -52.63
N PHE A 322 -13.74 -1.12 -52.00
CA PHE A 322 -15.10 -0.66 -52.30
C PHE A 322 -15.25 -0.21 -53.76
N PHE A 323 -14.31 0.57 -54.29
CA PHE A 323 -14.30 0.96 -55.70
C PHE A 323 -14.15 -0.24 -56.65
N THR A 324 -13.31 -1.21 -56.29
CA THR A 324 -13.12 -2.43 -57.09
C THR A 324 -14.39 -3.29 -57.12
N THR A 325 -15.09 -3.43 -55.99
CA THR A 325 -16.37 -4.17 -55.91
C THR A 325 -17.49 -3.48 -56.69
N LEU A 326 -17.54 -2.13 -56.68
CA LEU A 326 -18.51 -1.37 -57.47
C LEU A 326 -18.29 -1.51 -58.99
N MET A 327 -17.02 -1.55 -59.43
CA MET A 327 -16.68 -1.76 -60.85
C MET A 327 -16.94 -3.20 -61.31
N ALA A 328 -16.75 -4.20 -60.43
CA ALA A 328 -16.98 -5.61 -60.76
C ALA A 328 -18.48 -5.98 -60.87
N THR A 329 -19.35 -5.29 -60.14
CA THR A 329 -20.81 -5.55 -60.14
C THR A 329 -21.56 -4.86 -61.29
N SER A 330 -20.91 -3.96 -62.04
CA SER A 330 -21.51 -3.30 -63.21
C SER A 330 -21.37 -4.10 -64.53
N GLY A 331 -20.74 -5.28 -64.51
CA GLY A 331 -20.46 -6.09 -65.71
C GLY A 331 -21.41 -7.27 -65.98
N SER A 332 -22.41 -7.53 -65.14
CA SER A 332 -23.31 -8.69 -65.32
C SER A 332 -24.78 -8.28 -65.24
N LEU A 333 -25.25 -7.63 -66.31
CA LEU A 333 -26.68 -7.52 -66.63
C LEU A 333 -27.17 -8.89 -67.11
N ASP A 334 -27.58 -9.74 -66.18
CA ASP A 334 -28.55 -10.79 -66.49
C ASP A 334 -29.78 -10.57 -65.60
N MET A 335 -30.87 -10.21 -66.27
CA MET A 335 -32.19 -9.92 -65.69
C MET A 335 -32.92 -11.24 -65.50
N PRO A 336 -33.40 -11.55 -64.29
CA PRO A 336 -34.80 -11.97 -64.25
C PRO A 336 -35.57 -11.51 -63.00
N GLY A 337 -36.85 -11.26 -63.22
CA GLY A 337 -37.88 -11.77 -62.30
C GLY A 337 -38.45 -10.78 -61.30
N LEU A 338 -39.45 -10.04 -61.79
CA LEU A 338 -40.49 -9.36 -61.01
C LEU A 338 -40.98 -10.16 -59.79
N GLY A 339 -41.07 -9.49 -58.64
CA GLY A 339 -41.67 -10.02 -57.41
C GLY A 339 -42.13 -8.93 -56.45
N LEU A 340 -43.33 -8.41 -56.71
CA LEU A 340 -44.29 -7.70 -55.84
C LEU A 340 -43.97 -7.52 -54.32
N LEU A 341 -43.93 -6.24 -53.88
CA LEU A 341 -44.64 -5.55 -52.75
C LEU A 341 -44.66 -6.18 -51.32
N PRO A 342 -44.96 -5.44 -50.21
CA PRO A 342 -45.50 -4.07 -50.11
C PRO A 342 -44.80 -3.14 -49.08
N ALA A 343 -45.28 -1.89 -49.12
CA ALA A 343 -44.95 -0.76 -48.27
C ALA A 343 -45.21 -0.95 -46.76
N GLN A 344 -44.35 -0.39 -45.91
CA GLN A 344 -44.80 0.17 -44.63
C GLN A 344 -43.81 1.18 -43.99
N GLU A 345 -44.36 2.36 -43.73
CA GLU A 345 -44.12 3.25 -42.58
C GLU A 345 -42.80 4.03 -42.44
N MET A 346 -42.83 5.25 -43.00
CA MET A 346 -42.14 6.41 -42.44
C MET A 346 -42.65 6.72 -41.02
N ARG A 347 -41.77 6.67 -40.02
CA ARG A 347 -42.01 7.34 -38.74
C ARG A 347 -40.81 8.15 -38.31
N ALA A 348 -40.91 9.46 -38.53
CA ALA A 348 -40.07 10.48 -37.93
C ALA A 348 -40.22 10.46 -36.40
N ARG A 349 -39.10 10.51 -35.68
CA ARG A 349 -39.06 10.83 -34.25
C ARG A 349 -37.93 11.83 -34.00
N SER A 350 -38.26 13.11 -34.13
CA SER A 350 -37.54 14.20 -33.49
C SER A 350 -37.93 14.24 -32.02
N GLY A 351 -36.96 14.01 -31.14
CA GLY A 351 -37.10 14.11 -29.69
C GLY A 351 -36.19 15.21 -29.15
N SER A 352 -36.72 16.43 -29.08
CA SER A 352 -36.17 17.57 -28.34
C SER A 352 -36.39 17.35 -26.85
N VAL A 353 -35.32 17.23 -26.05
CA VAL A 353 -35.40 17.26 -24.58
C VAL A 353 -34.78 18.57 -24.10
N SER A 354 -35.65 19.49 -23.72
CA SER A 354 -35.34 20.71 -22.99
C SER A 354 -35.75 20.53 -21.52
N GLY A 355 -34.89 20.95 -20.60
CA GLY A 355 -35.30 21.35 -19.25
C GLY A 355 -34.70 20.56 -18.09
N SER A 356 -33.77 21.19 -17.36
CA SER A 356 -33.87 21.25 -15.90
C SER A 356 -33.06 22.40 -15.32
N SER A 357 -33.71 23.06 -14.37
CA SER A 357 -33.48 24.40 -13.85
C SER A 357 -32.22 24.55 -13.01
N ALA A 358 -31.64 25.74 -13.13
CA ALA A 358 -30.74 26.32 -12.14
C ALA A 358 -31.51 26.66 -10.86
N ALA A 359 -30.99 26.25 -9.71
CA ALA A 359 -31.42 26.69 -8.40
C ALA A 359 -30.34 27.60 -7.80
N THR A 360 -30.68 28.88 -7.66
CA THR A 360 -29.94 29.92 -6.96
C THR A 360 -30.24 29.85 -5.47
N PRO A 361 -29.27 29.82 -4.55
CA PRO A 361 -29.55 30.06 -3.13
C PRO A 361 -29.56 31.56 -2.83
N ALA A 362 -30.65 32.00 -2.19
CA ALA A 362 -30.90 33.36 -1.75
C ALA A 362 -30.03 33.75 -0.54
N LEU A 363 -29.50 34.98 -0.59
CA LEU A 363 -28.87 35.69 0.51
C LEU A 363 -29.92 36.01 1.60
N GLY A 364 -29.73 35.46 2.80
CA GLY A 364 -30.47 35.86 3.99
C GLY A 364 -29.85 37.11 4.62
N SER A 365 -30.60 38.21 4.60
CA SER A 365 -30.38 39.43 5.37
C SER A 365 -30.80 39.23 6.83
N VAL A 366 -29.95 39.66 7.77
CA VAL A 366 -30.21 39.70 9.22
C VAL A 366 -30.85 41.06 9.58
N PRO A 367 -31.92 41.13 10.37
CA PRO A 367 -32.47 42.39 10.87
C PRO A 367 -31.74 42.88 12.13
N GLN A 368 -31.89 44.20 12.34
CA GLN A 368 -31.21 45.11 13.28
C GLN A 368 -31.07 44.66 14.73
#